data_AF-A0A7S4JMS7-F1
#
_entry.id   AF-A0A7S4JMS7-F1
#
_cell.length_a   1.000
_cell.length_b   1.000
_cell.length_c   1.000
_cell.angle_alpha   90.00
_cell.angle_beta   90.00
_cell.angle_gamma   90.00
#
_symmetry.space_group_name_H-M   'P 1'
#
loop_
_entity.id
_entity.type
_entity.pdbx_description
1 polymer ?
#
loop_
_entity_poly.entity_id
_entity_poly.type
_entity_poly.pdbx_seq_one_letter_code
_entity_poly.pdbx_strand_id
1 'polypeptide(L)'
;MSAAAARRRKQLAKKAAARADSGGSEEDDPVTLRLNTLLADTANSDESTAYEALQLAQSQVRRGVKTGKYTDATDLAYTVGLSLLEKHGRVSVASQLLAELVRVLNETHTDCTAEWVKRMCGLDSAYRDALERDAAMATDERDRLGRLHLKFLRSALKWSEVLGTVRFGDCALHELLGRHCWRMSKRAPSLLDEEGGASTDEEAEEADMEDYEEDEDISALSLRCEAVTHLALSEKPDILAEHLKTLPAPTPEEIKSGHVCPPAERDSLLTRSVLVLAAVENLRDANVLLRAYMSDIEGRDSETLRKSYMSKTDGVAPSHVIFCCMVLRTCEKSAKTGPLYSWLLRSFNSELTKIYKPDVIKAYTTKIGKVYFNIQPPPSMMSTLENMMGMMGGGGMG
;
A
#
# COMPACT_ATOMS: atom_id res chain seq x y z
N MET A 1 44.59 -33.46 7.98
CA MET A 1 43.33 -33.34 7.21
C MET A 1 42.57 -34.65 7.33
N SER A 2 41.29 -34.62 7.73
CA SER A 2 40.44 -35.82 7.90
C SER A 2 40.17 -36.52 6.56
N ALA A 3 40.15 -37.85 6.56
CA ALA A 3 39.80 -38.67 5.39
C ALA A 3 38.43 -38.30 4.78
N ALA A 4 37.51 -37.75 5.58
CA ALA A 4 36.22 -37.24 5.12
C ALA A 4 36.36 -35.96 4.26
N ALA A 5 37.30 -35.06 4.61
CA ALA A 5 37.56 -33.85 3.85
C ALA A 5 38.20 -34.15 2.49
N ALA A 6 39.07 -35.17 2.43
CA ALA A 6 39.68 -35.63 1.18
C ALA A 6 38.65 -36.28 0.23
N ARG A 7 37.70 -37.06 0.77
CA ARG A 7 36.60 -37.65 -0.02
C ARG A 7 35.65 -36.59 -0.59
N ARG A 8 35.28 -35.58 0.21
CA ARG A 8 34.47 -34.44 -0.26
C ARG A 8 35.17 -33.66 -1.37
N ARG A 9 36.47 -33.35 -1.22
CA ARG A 9 37.24 -32.67 -2.28
C ARG A 9 37.30 -33.49 -3.56
N LYS A 10 37.49 -34.82 -3.47
CA LYS A 10 37.51 -35.70 -4.64
C LYS A 10 36.15 -35.83 -5.34
N GLN A 11 35.05 -35.83 -4.58
CA GLN A 11 33.70 -35.80 -5.15
C GLN A 11 33.39 -34.46 -5.83
N LEU A 12 33.76 -33.33 -5.21
CA LEU A 12 33.57 -32.01 -5.79
C LEU A 12 34.40 -31.82 -7.07
N ALA A 13 35.65 -32.30 -7.09
CA ALA A 13 36.50 -32.27 -8.28
C ALA A 13 35.95 -33.16 -9.41
N LYS A 14 35.44 -34.36 -9.09
CA LYS A 14 34.80 -35.25 -10.08
C LYS A 14 33.52 -34.64 -10.67
N LYS A 15 32.74 -33.93 -9.84
CA LYS A 15 31.52 -33.24 -10.27
C LYS A 15 31.81 -31.99 -11.10
N ALA A 16 32.91 -31.28 -10.80
CA ALA A 16 33.39 -30.16 -11.60
C ALA A 16 33.92 -30.62 -12.98
N ALA A 17 34.69 -31.72 -13.01
CA ALA A 17 35.18 -32.31 -14.26
C ALA A 17 34.04 -32.83 -15.16
N ALA A 18 33.02 -33.48 -14.56
CA ALA A 18 31.85 -33.94 -15.31
C ALA A 18 31.00 -32.80 -15.90
N ARG A 19 31.03 -31.60 -15.29
CA ARG A 19 30.37 -30.39 -15.82
C ARG A 19 31.18 -29.70 -16.93
N ALA A 20 32.50 -29.84 -16.91
CA ALA A 20 33.37 -29.26 -17.94
C ALA A 20 33.34 -30.07 -19.25
N ASP A 21 33.20 -31.39 -19.15
CA ASP A 21 33.16 -32.30 -20.32
C ASP A 21 31.79 -32.35 -21.02
N SER A 22 30.70 -31.96 -20.34
CA SER A 22 29.36 -32.16 -20.89
C SER A 22 28.89 -31.07 -21.84
N GLY A 23 29.61 -29.95 -22.03
CA GLY A 23 29.22 -28.87 -22.94
C GLY A 23 27.76 -28.38 -22.78
N GLY A 24 27.13 -28.71 -21.66
CA GLY A 24 25.68 -28.67 -21.51
C GLY A 24 25.25 -27.25 -21.30
N SER A 25 24.51 -26.71 -22.25
CA SER A 25 23.70 -25.51 -22.03
C SER A 25 22.86 -25.72 -20.77
N GLU A 26 22.68 -24.67 -19.96
CA GLU A 26 21.81 -24.73 -18.78
C GLU A 26 20.37 -25.10 -19.09
N GLU A 27 19.97 -25.08 -20.36
CA GLU A 27 18.69 -25.60 -20.88
C GLU A 27 18.48 -27.10 -20.62
N ASP A 28 19.54 -27.88 -20.37
CA ASP A 28 19.45 -29.33 -20.14
C ASP A 28 19.36 -29.72 -18.64
N ASP A 29 19.16 -28.78 -17.70
CA ASP A 29 18.91 -29.15 -16.30
C ASP A 29 17.57 -29.91 -16.19
N PRO A 30 17.56 -31.19 -15.75
CA PRO A 30 16.33 -31.98 -15.64
C PRO A 30 15.26 -31.33 -14.77
N VAL A 31 15.66 -30.50 -13.81
CA VAL A 31 14.73 -29.74 -12.96
C VAL A 31 14.00 -28.66 -13.77
N THR A 32 14.72 -27.95 -14.64
CA THR A 32 14.14 -26.91 -15.50
C THR A 32 13.22 -27.52 -16.53
N LEU A 33 13.61 -28.65 -17.12
CA LEU A 33 12.78 -29.38 -18.07
C LEU A 33 11.49 -29.91 -17.42
N ARG A 34 11.58 -30.44 -16.19
CA ARG A 34 10.40 -30.84 -15.42
C ARG A 34 9.48 -29.66 -15.13
N LEU A 35 10.03 -28.54 -14.67
CA LEU A 35 9.27 -27.31 -14.41
C LEU A 35 8.56 -26.82 -15.67
N ASN A 36 9.26 -26.73 -16.79
CA ASN A 36 8.68 -26.31 -18.08
C ASN A 36 7.57 -27.26 -18.54
N THR A 37 7.72 -28.56 -18.31
CA THR A 37 6.69 -29.56 -18.63
C THR A 37 5.44 -29.34 -17.78
N LEU A 38 5.60 -29.13 -16.47
CA LEU A 38 4.48 -28.86 -15.55
C LEU A 38 3.74 -27.56 -15.93
N LEU A 39 4.47 -26.53 -16.37
CA LEU A 39 3.88 -25.26 -16.78
C LEU A 39 3.20 -25.31 -18.15
N ALA A 40 3.62 -26.22 -19.03
CA ALA A 40 3.04 -26.41 -20.36
C ALA A 40 1.78 -27.29 -20.33
N ASP A 41 1.68 -28.24 -19.39
CA ASP A 41 0.51 -29.10 -19.24
C ASP A 41 -0.67 -28.34 -18.60
N THR A 42 -1.48 -27.72 -19.45
CA THR A 42 -2.72 -27.03 -19.05
C THR A 42 -3.91 -27.99 -18.90
N ALA A 43 -3.80 -29.22 -19.40
CA ALA A 43 -4.88 -30.21 -19.35
C ALA A 43 -4.97 -30.89 -17.98
N ASN A 44 -3.84 -31.07 -17.29
CA ASN A 44 -3.74 -31.59 -15.93
C ASN A 44 -3.36 -30.51 -14.92
N SER A 45 -3.95 -29.32 -15.02
CA SER A 45 -3.72 -28.21 -14.08
C SER A 45 -4.41 -28.45 -12.73
N ASP A 46 -4.18 -29.60 -12.09
CA ASP A 46 -4.64 -29.84 -10.73
C ASP A 46 -3.76 -29.07 -9.72
N GLU A 47 -4.25 -28.95 -8.49
CA GLU A 47 -3.56 -28.22 -7.44
C GLU A 47 -2.20 -28.85 -7.09
N SER A 48 -2.10 -30.19 -7.17
CA SER A 48 -0.85 -30.91 -6.91
C SER A 48 0.25 -30.54 -7.90
N THR A 49 -0.09 -30.45 -9.19
CA THR A 49 0.84 -30.10 -10.28
C THR A 49 1.35 -28.67 -10.10
N ALA A 50 0.46 -27.74 -9.73
CA ALA A 50 0.81 -26.36 -9.45
C ALA A 50 1.75 -26.22 -8.23
N TYR A 51 1.49 -26.99 -7.16
CA TYR A 51 2.37 -27.04 -6.00
C TYR A 51 3.75 -27.63 -6.33
N GLU A 52 3.81 -28.70 -7.13
CA GLU A 52 5.10 -29.24 -7.60
C GLU A 52 5.89 -28.17 -8.37
N ALA A 53 5.23 -27.47 -9.30
CA ALA A 53 5.85 -26.39 -10.07
C ALA A 53 6.38 -25.26 -9.16
N LEU A 54 5.61 -24.86 -8.13
CA LEU A 54 6.04 -23.88 -7.14
C LEU A 54 7.31 -24.30 -6.40
N GLN A 55 7.36 -25.54 -5.90
CA GLN A 55 8.50 -26.04 -5.13
C GLN A 55 9.78 -26.11 -5.98
N LEU A 56 9.65 -26.58 -7.23
CA LEU A 56 10.78 -26.59 -8.17
C LEU A 56 11.25 -25.17 -8.47
N ALA A 57 10.33 -24.23 -8.71
CA ALA A 57 10.66 -22.84 -8.97
C ALA A 57 11.37 -22.19 -7.77
N GLN A 58 10.84 -22.30 -6.55
CA GLN A 58 11.48 -21.75 -5.34
C GLN A 58 12.90 -22.31 -5.14
N SER A 59 13.09 -23.62 -5.33
CA SER A 59 14.39 -24.26 -5.25
C SER A 59 15.38 -23.70 -6.28
N GLN A 60 14.94 -23.53 -7.52
CA GLN A 60 15.77 -22.97 -8.60
C GLN A 60 16.09 -21.49 -8.39
N VAL A 61 15.12 -20.67 -7.99
CA VAL A 61 15.31 -19.26 -7.63
C VAL A 61 16.36 -19.13 -6.54
N ARG A 62 16.22 -19.89 -5.45
CA ARG A 62 17.18 -19.88 -4.34
C ARG A 62 18.55 -20.38 -4.73
N ARG A 63 18.64 -21.37 -5.61
CA ARG A 63 19.90 -21.82 -6.19
C ARG A 63 20.54 -20.70 -7.02
N GLY A 64 19.76 -20.02 -7.86
CA GLY A 64 20.20 -18.89 -8.69
C GLY A 64 20.82 -17.78 -7.83
N VAL A 65 20.10 -17.35 -6.78
CA VAL A 65 20.58 -16.38 -5.79
C VAL A 65 21.90 -16.82 -5.15
N LYS A 66 21.98 -18.07 -4.65
CA LYS A 66 23.22 -18.60 -4.04
C LYS A 66 24.41 -18.64 -5.00
N THR A 67 24.14 -18.79 -6.30
CA THR A 67 25.18 -18.81 -7.34
C THR A 67 25.50 -17.44 -7.93
N GLY A 68 24.87 -16.36 -7.45
CA GLY A 68 25.07 -15.00 -7.98
C GLY A 68 24.34 -14.72 -9.29
N LYS A 69 23.43 -15.60 -9.73
CA LYS A 69 22.63 -15.46 -10.96
C LYS A 69 21.31 -14.74 -10.65
N TYR A 70 21.42 -13.49 -10.25
CA TYR A 70 20.29 -12.73 -9.72
C TYR A 70 19.22 -12.41 -10.78
N THR A 71 19.65 -12.05 -11.99
CA THR A 71 18.75 -11.80 -13.12
C THR A 71 17.94 -13.03 -13.45
N ASP A 72 18.59 -14.19 -13.58
CA ASP A 72 17.92 -15.43 -13.93
C ASP A 72 16.95 -15.88 -12.82
N ALA A 73 17.33 -15.69 -11.56
CA ALA A 73 16.49 -16.02 -10.41
C ALA A 73 15.22 -15.15 -10.35
N THR A 74 15.36 -13.84 -10.57
CA THR A 74 14.23 -12.91 -10.56
C THR A 74 13.33 -13.10 -11.79
N ASP A 75 13.91 -13.28 -12.98
CA ASP A 75 13.18 -13.59 -14.21
C ASP A 75 12.40 -14.91 -14.11
N LEU A 76 13.00 -15.94 -13.51
CA LEU A 76 12.33 -17.22 -13.28
C LEU A 76 11.13 -17.05 -12.33
N ALA A 77 11.32 -16.39 -11.19
CA ALA A 77 10.23 -16.16 -10.24
C ALA A 77 9.06 -15.39 -10.88
N TYR A 78 9.35 -14.36 -11.66
CA TYR A 78 8.36 -13.62 -12.43
C TYR A 78 7.63 -14.50 -13.46
N THR A 79 8.38 -15.20 -14.31
CA THR A 79 7.82 -15.98 -15.44
C THR A 79 6.94 -17.12 -14.95
N VAL A 80 7.39 -17.83 -13.90
CA VAL A 80 6.61 -18.92 -13.32
C VAL A 80 5.38 -18.37 -12.59
N GLY A 81 5.52 -17.27 -11.83
CA GLY A 81 4.40 -16.62 -11.15
C GLY A 81 3.31 -16.20 -12.15
N LEU A 82 3.71 -15.56 -13.24
CA LEU A 82 2.80 -15.17 -14.31
C LEU A 82 2.14 -16.40 -14.97
N SER A 83 2.90 -17.46 -15.26
CA SER A 83 2.35 -18.67 -15.86
C SER A 83 1.34 -19.39 -14.96
N LEU A 84 1.56 -19.41 -13.64
CA LEU A 84 0.63 -19.98 -12.67
C LEU A 84 -0.69 -19.19 -12.61
N LEU A 85 -0.63 -17.87 -12.79
CA LEU A 85 -1.81 -17.02 -12.85
C LEU A 85 -2.55 -17.15 -14.19
N GLU A 86 -1.85 -16.96 -15.30
CA GLU A 86 -2.46 -16.88 -16.62
C GLU A 86 -2.97 -18.22 -17.12
N LYS A 87 -2.16 -19.28 -17.02
CA LYS A 87 -2.45 -20.57 -17.64
C LYS A 87 -3.17 -21.52 -16.68
N HIS A 88 -2.79 -21.51 -15.40
CA HIS A 88 -3.32 -22.45 -14.41
C HIS A 88 -4.45 -21.84 -13.56
N GLY A 89 -4.55 -20.51 -13.47
CA GLY A 89 -5.52 -19.84 -12.60
C GLY A 89 -5.29 -20.10 -11.10
N ARG A 90 -4.09 -20.54 -10.71
CA ARG A 90 -3.78 -21.00 -9.34
C ARG A 90 -3.27 -19.84 -8.49
N VAL A 91 -4.21 -18.98 -8.11
CA VAL A 91 -3.94 -17.73 -7.37
C VAL A 91 -3.20 -17.96 -6.05
N SER A 92 -3.66 -18.92 -5.23
CA SER A 92 -3.04 -19.24 -3.93
C SER A 92 -1.56 -19.65 -4.06
N VAL A 93 -1.27 -20.52 -5.02
CA VAL A 93 0.09 -21.02 -5.29
C VAL A 93 0.96 -19.90 -5.84
N ALA A 94 0.43 -19.12 -6.78
CA ALA A 94 1.14 -17.97 -7.34
C ALA A 94 1.50 -16.94 -6.26
N SER A 95 0.58 -16.61 -5.32
CA SER A 95 0.83 -15.66 -4.23
C SER A 95 2.11 -15.97 -3.44
N GLN A 96 2.40 -17.23 -3.17
CA GLN A 96 3.62 -17.63 -2.46
C GLN A 96 4.88 -17.30 -3.26
N LEU A 97 4.83 -17.51 -4.58
CA LEU A 97 5.95 -17.18 -5.45
C LEU A 97 6.08 -15.66 -5.68
N LEU A 98 4.98 -14.91 -5.66
CA LEU A 98 5.02 -13.44 -5.76
C LEU A 98 5.66 -12.81 -4.52
N ALA A 99 5.33 -13.30 -3.32
CA ALA A 99 5.99 -12.89 -2.09
C ALA A 99 7.50 -13.19 -2.14
N GLU A 100 7.86 -14.37 -2.63
CA GLU A 100 9.25 -14.77 -2.84
C GLU A 100 9.96 -13.90 -3.88
N LEU A 101 9.31 -13.54 -4.99
CA LEU A 101 9.85 -12.65 -6.01
C LEU A 101 10.29 -11.32 -5.39
N VAL A 102 9.40 -10.66 -4.63
CA VAL A 102 9.74 -9.37 -4.01
C VAL A 102 10.87 -9.52 -2.97
N ARG A 103 10.87 -10.62 -2.21
CA ARG A 103 11.97 -10.93 -1.28
C ARG A 103 13.31 -11.06 -2.00
N VAL A 104 13.34 -11.77 -3.13
CA VAL A 104 14.54 -11.95 -3.94
C VAL A 104 14.98 -10.65 -4.61
N LEU A 105 14.05 -9.82 -5.09
CA LEU A 105 14.37 -8.49 -5.61
C LEU A 105 15.09 -7.62 -4.57
N ASN A 106 14.64 -7.65 -3.31
CA ASN A 106 15.31 -6.95 -2.20
C ASN A 106 16.68 -7.57 -1.86
N GLU A 107 16.76 -8.89 -1.68
CA GLU A 107 17.99 -9.61 -1.30
C GLU A 107 19.11 -9.44 -2.33
N THR A 108 18.74 -9.38 -3.61
CA THR A 108 19.68 -9.24 -4.73
C THR A 108 19.96 -7.78 -5.11
N HIS A 109 19.38 -6.81 -4.39
CA HIS A 109 19.46 -5.39 -4.71
C HIS A 109 19.10 -5.10 -6.17
N THR A 110 18.04 -5.72 -6.68
CA THR A 110 17.57 -5.47 -8.04
C THR A 110 16.89 -4.10 -8.11
N ASP A 111 17.42 -3.22 -8.97
CA ASP A 111 16.88 -1.88 -9.18
C ASP A 111 15.42 -1.90 -9.68
N CYS A 112 14.61 -0.97 -9.17
CA CYS A 112 13.24 -0.76 -9.63
C CYS A 112 13.23 0.01 -10.95
N THR A 113 13.43 -0.72 -12.05
CA THR A 113 13.38 -0.18 -13.41
C THR A 113 11.96 -0.12 -13.96
N ALA A 114 11.74 0.68 -15.00
CA ALA A 114 10.44 0.76 -15.68
C ALA A 114 9.95 -0.59 -16.23
N GLU A 115 10.88 -1.48 -16.63
CA GLU A 115 10.54 -2.83 -17.08
C GLU A 115 10.01 -3.68 -15.91
N TRP A 116 10.65 -3.61 -14.74
CA TRP A 116 10.13 -4.31 -13.56
C TRP A 116 8.79 -3.77 -13.09
N VAL A 117 8.57 -2.45 -13.14
CA VAL A 117 7.26 -1.86 -12.86
C VAL A 117 6.21 -2.40 -13.82
N LYS A 118 6.51 -2.47 -15.13
CA LYS A 118 5.62 -3.07 -16.12
C LYS A 118 5.32 -4.54 -15.83
N ARG A 119 6.31 -5.31 -15.38
CA ARG A 119 6.14 -6.71 -14.95
C ARG A 119 5.22 -6.83 -13.73
N MET A 120 5.36 -5.95 -12.73
CA MET A 120 4.46 -5.91 -11.58
C MET A 120 3.01 -5.57 -11.98
N CYS A 121 2.82 -4.65 -12.93
CA CYS A 121 1.50 -4.37 -13.52
C CYS A 121 0.93 -5.60 -14.25
N GLY A 122 1.77 -6.36 -14.96
CA GLY A 122 1.38 -7.61 -15.60
C GLY A 122 0.91 -8.66 -14.59
N LEU A 123 1.65 -8.80 -13.48
CA LEU A 123 1.26 -9.70 -12.38
C LEU A 123 -0.06 -9.27 -11.72
N ASP A 124 -0.27 -7.98 -11.45
CA ASP A 124 -1.55 -7.48 -10.91
C ASP A 124 -2.73 -7.83 -11.84
N SER A 125 -2.58 -7.56 -13.14
CA SER A 125 -3.63 -7.87 -14.11
C SER A 125 -3.92 -9.37 -14.14
N ALA A 126 -2.88 -10.21 -14.28
CA ALA A 126 -3.05 -11.66 -14.31
C ALA A 126 -3.67 -12.21 -13.00
N TYR A 127 -3.31 -11.62 -11.85
CA TYR A 127 -3.85 -12.01 -10.55
C TYR A 127 -5.36 -11.75 -10.46
N ARG A 128 -5.77 -10.54 -10.86
CA ARG A 128 -7.19 -10.16 -10.90
C ARG A 128 -7.97 -11.01 -11.88
N ASP A 129 -7.44 -11.20 -13.08
CA ASP A 129 -8.11 -11.99 -14.11
C ASP A 129 -8.27 -13.45 -13.66
N ALA A 130 -7.29 -14.00 -12.92
CA ALA A 130 -7.38 -15.33 -12.35
C ALA A 130 -8.42 -15.42 -11.23
N LEU A 131 -8.49 -14.42 -10.34
CA LEU A 131 -9.51 -14.33 -9.29
C LEU A 131 -10.94 -14.21 -9.85
N GLU A 132 -11.11 -13.44 -10.93
CA GLU A 132 -12.41 -13.18 -11.55
C GLU A 132 -12.89 -14.36 -12.42
N ARG A 133 -11.96 -15.13 -12.98
CA ARG A 133 -12.27 -16.34 -13.77
C ARG A 133 -12.96 -17.42 -12.95
N ASP A 134 -12.60 -17.56 -11.67
CA ASP A 134 -13.25 -18.52 -10.78
C ASP A 134 -14.50 -17.91 -10.12
N ALA A 135 -15.61 -17.97 -10.85
CA ALA A 135 -16.91 -17.50 -10.36
C ALA A 135 -17.45 -18.36 -9.19
N ALA A 136 -16.98 -19.60 -9.04
CA ALA A 136 -17.42 -20.53 -8.00
C ALA A 136 -16.62 -20.38 -6.69
N MET A 137 -15.53 -19.59 -6.70
CA MET A 137 -14.72 -19.30 -5.53
C MET A 137 -15.56 -18.71 -4.39
N ALA A 138 -15.45 -19.32 -3.21
CA ALA A 138 -16.10 -18.86 -2.00
C ALA A 138 -15.61 -17.46 -1.61
N THR A 139 -16.48 -16.66 -0.99
CA THR A 139 -16.20 -15.23 -0.69
C THR A 139 -15.04 -15.07 0.28
N ASP A 140 -14.98 -15.93 1.30
CA ASP A 140 -13.90 -16.02 2.29
C ASP A 140 -12.54 -16.31 1.65
N GLU A 141 -12.48 -17.28 0.72
CA GLU A 141 -11.25 -17.58 -0.01
C GLU A 141 -10.85 -16.41 -0.93
N ARG A 142 -11.82 -15.79 -1.62
CA ARG A 142 -11.54 -14.62 -2.46
C ARG A 142 -11.01 -13.45 -1.65
N ASP A 143 -11.48 -13.27 -0.43
CA ASP A 143 -10.99 -12.21 0.47
C ASP A 143 -9.62 -12.57 1.05
N ARG A 144 -9.37 -13.84 1.40
CA ARG A 144 -8.04 -14.34 1.79
C ARG A 144 -7.01 -14.08 0.70
N LEU A 145 -7.31 -14.44 -0.54
CA LEU A 145 -6.43 -14.20 -1.69
C LEU A 145 -6.27 -12.70 -1.96
N GLY A 146 -7.33 -11.91 -1.80
CA GLY A 146 -7.25 -10.45 -1.84
C GLY A 146 -6.24 -9.87 -0.84
N ARG A 147 -6.21 -10.39 0.39
CA ARG A 147 -5.22 -10.00 1.42
C ARG A 147 -3.79 -10.41 1.04
N LEU A 148 -3.60 -11.59 0.46
CA LEU A 148 -2.28 -12.01 -0.02
C LEU A 148 -1.77 -11.10 -1.14
N HIS A 149 -2.64 -10.69 -2.06
CA HIS A 149 -2.29 -9.72 -3.10
C HIS A 149 -1.96 -8.34 -2.52
N LEU A 150 -2.71 -7.90 -1.50
CA LEU A 150 -2.44 -6.65 -0.80
C LEU A 150 -1.02 -6.65 -0.19
N LYS A 151 -0.64 -7.74 0.50
CA LYS A 151 0.71 -7.92 1.05
C LYS A 151 1.80 -7.89 -0.03
N PHE A 152 1.55 -8.55 -1.16
CA PHE A 152 2.44 -8.50 -2.32
C PHE A 152 2.62 -7.08 -2.85
N LEU A 153 1.53 -6.33 -3.07
CA LEU A 153 1.59 -4.97 -3.60
C LEU A 153 2.28 -4.00 -2.63
N ARG A 154 2.02 -4.10 -1.32
CA ARG A 154 2.73 -3.31 -0.30
C ARG A 154 4.23 -3.61 -0.29
N SER A 155 4.59 -4.90 -0.38
CA SER A 155 5.99 -5.31 -0.44
C SER A 155 6.68 -4.80 -1.71
N ALA A 156 5.99 -4.88 -2.86
CA ALA A 156 6.49 -4.37 -4.14
C ALA A 156 6.67 -2.84 -4.11
N LEU A 157 5.72 -2.11 -3.51
CA LEU A 157 5.83 -0.67 -3.33
C LEU A 157 7.02 -0.31 -2.42
N LYS A 158 7.18 -0.99 -1.29
CA LYS A 158 8.33 -0.79 -0.38
C LYS A 158 9.66 -1.08 -1.09
N TRP A 159 9.71 -2.15 -1.89
CA TRP A 159 10.87 -2.43 -2.74
C TRP A 159 11.17 -1.27 -3.70
N SER A 160 10.15 -0.72 -4.37
CA SER A 160 10.32 0.44 -5.27
C SER A 160 10.72 1.73 -4.56
N GLU A 161 10.33 1.91 -3.30
CA GLU A 161 10.76 3.06 -2.49
C GLU A 161 12.25 2.97 -2.16
N VAL A 162 12.72 1.76 -1.80
CA VAL A 162 14.11 1.53 -1.37
C VAL A 162 15.08 1.46 -2.55
N LEU A 163 14.70 0.79 -3.63
CA LEU A 163 15.56 0.49 -4.79
C LEU A 163 15.12 1.21 -6.08
N GLY A 164 14.21 2.18 -5.99
CA GLY A 164 13.77 3.01 -7.10
C GLY A 164 14.25 4.45 -7.05
N THR A 165 13.80 5.24 -8.02
CA THR A 165 14.18 6.66 -8.17
C THR A 165 13.18 7.62 -7.53
N VAL A 166 11.98 7.14 -7.19
CA VAL A 166 10.90 7.95 -6.63
C VAL A 166 10.89 7.77 -5.11
N ARG A 167 11.00 8.90 -4.39
CA ARG A 167 11.16 8.95 -2.93
C ARG A 167 10.14 8.14 -2.13
N PHE A 168 8.90 8.03 -2.63
CA PHE A 168 7.80 7.38 -1.93
C PHE A 168 7.39 6.06 -2.58
N GLY A 169 8.18 5.56 -3.53
CA GLY A 169 7.83 4.43 -4.38
C GLY A 169 7.25 4.85 -5.73
N ASP A 170 7.20 3.90 -6.66
CA ASP A 170 6.78 4.14 -8.03
C ASP A 170 5.27 4.49 -8.14
N CYS A 171 4.94 5.50 -8.95
CA CYS A 171 3.57 5.99 -9.10
C CYS A 171 2.61 4.92 -9.64
N ALA A 172 3.06 4.02 -10.53
CA ALA A 172 2.21 2.96 -11.05
C ALA A 172 1.92 1.92 -9.96
N LEU A 173 2.89 1.58 -9.10
CA LEU A 173 2.65 0.67 -7.99
C LEU A 173 1.69 1.27 -6.94
N HIS A 174 1.78 2.57 -6.70
CA HIS A 174 0.76 3.29 -5.93
C HIS A 174 -0.63 3.20 -6.57
N GLU A 175 -0.75 3.32 -7.89
CA GLU A 175 -2.03 3.16 -8.58
C GLU A 175 -2.60 1.75 -8.37
N LEU A 176 -1.79 0.70 -8.54
CA LEU A 176 -2.19 -0.69 -8.34
C LEU A 176 -2.71 -0.92 -6.92
N LEU A 177 -1.92 -0.52 -5.92
CA LEU A 177 -2.27 -0.67 -4.51
C LEU A 177 -3.53 0.11 -4.16
N GLY A 178 -3.62 1.36 -4.61
CA GLY A 178 -4.78 2.21 -4.37
C GLY A 178 -6.08 1.63 -4.92
N ARG A 179 -6.06 1.15 -6.18
CA ARG A 179 -7.22 0.48 -6.80
C ARG A 179 -7.58 -0.82 -6.08
N HIS A 180 -6.59 -1.60 -5.67
CA HIS A 180 -6.81 -2.86 -4.96
C HIS A 180 -7.46 -2.64 -3.60
N CYS A 181 -6.93 -1.71 -2.79
CA CYS A 181 -7.54 -1.33 -1.50
C CYS A 181 -8.98 -0.85 -1.68
N TRP A 182 -9.25 -0.01 -2.69
CA TRP A 182 -10.63 0.44 -2.96
C TRP A 182 -11.55 -0.73 -3.31
N ARG A 183 -11.11 -1.66 -4.15
CA ARG A 183 -11.89 -2.85 -4.53
C ARG A 183 -12.17 -3.76 -3.33
N MET A 184 -11.17 -3.97 -2.46
CA MET A 184 -11.34 -4.75 -1.23
C MET A 184 -12.31 -4.08 -0.26
N SER A 185 -12.27 -2.75 -0.14
CA SER A 185 -13.16 -2.01 0.77
C SER A 185 -14.66 -2.12 0.45
N LYS A 186 -15.01 -2.59 -0.75
CA LYS A 186 -16.41 -2.84 -1.15
C LYS A 186 -16.94 -4.17 -0.60
N ARG A 187 -16.05 -5.05 -0.15
CA ARG A 187 -16.34 -6.38 0.40
C ARG A 187 -16.00 -6.50 1.88
N ALA A 188 -15.11 -5.64 2.36
CA ALA A 188 -14.72 -5.61 3.77
C ALA A 188 -15.90 -5.27 4.69
N PRO A 189 -15.89 -5.78 5.93
CA PRO A 189 -16.90 -5.45 6.93
C PRO A 189 -16.92 -3.93 7.21
N SER A 190 -18.11 -3.40 7.45
CA SER A 190 -18.28 -2.04 7.94
C SER A 190 -17.89 -1.99 9.41
N LEU A 191 -17.21 -0.93 9.86
CA LEU A 191 -16.94 -0.67 11.29
C LEU A 191 -18.24 -0.58 12.12
N LEU A 192 -19.39 -0.34 11.46
CA LEU A 192 -20.70 -0.26 12.12
C LEU A 192 -21.37 -1.64 12.31
N ASP A 193 -20.86 -2.69 11.67
CA ASP A 193 -21.43 -4.05 11.78
C ASP A 193 -20.81 -4.84 12.95
N GLU A 194 -19.75 -4.32 13.59
CA GLU A 194 -18.99 -5.01 14.64
C GLU A 194 -19.59 -4.90 16.06
N GLU A 195 -20.66 -4.12 16.28
CA GLU A 195 -21.33 -4.04 17.60
C GLU A 195 -22.11 -5.33 17.99
N GLY A 196 -22.13 -6.37 17.17
CA GLY A 196 -22.89 -7.60 17.41
C GLY A 196 -22.10 -8.91 17.45
N GLY A 197 -20.79 -8.90 17.23
CA GLY A 197 -20.00 -10.13 17.01
C GLY A 197 -18.73 -10.16 17.83
N ALA A 198 -18.83 -10.42 19.13
CA ALA A 198 -17.70 -10.90 19.90
C ALA A 198 -17.29 -12.28 19.32
N SER A 199 -16.27 -12.31 18.47
CA SER A 199 -15.63 -13.55 18.06
C SER A 199 -14.86 -14.10 19.26
N THR A 200 -15.48 -15.03 19.97
CA THR A 200 -14.77 -15.98 20.83
C THR A 200 -14.08 -17.01 19.95
N ASP A 201 -12.88 -16.72 19.48
CA ASP A 201 -11.97 -17.73 18.92
C ASP A 201 -10.63 -17.63 19.67
N GLU A 202 -10.68 -17.98 20.95
CA GLU A 202 -9.53 -18.45 21.73
C GLU A 202 -9.27 -19.91 21.36
N GLU A 203 -8.79 -20.22 20.15
CA GLU A 203 -8.25 -21.55 19.83
C GLU A 203 -7.44 -21.51 18.52
N ALA A 204 -6.27 -20.88 18.58
CA ALA A 204 -5.21 -21.03 17.57
C ALA A 204 -3.83 -20.98 18.26
N GLU A 205 -3.60 -21.93 19.16
CA GLU A 205 -2.25 -22.23 19.66
C GLU A 205 -1.50 -23.13 18.66
N GLU A 206 -0.21 -22.81 18.49
CA GLU A 206 0.87 -23.63 17.90
C GLU A 206 0.94 -23.76 16.37
N ALA A 207 1.40 -22.68 15.71
CA ALA A 207 2.36 -22.79 14.61
C ALA A 207 3.40 -21.67 14.73
N ASP A 208 4.64 -22.09 14.96
CA ASP A 208 5.86 -21.31 15.16
C ASP A 208 6.21 -20.43 13.94
N MET A 209 5.51 -19.29 13.78
CA MET A 209 5.73 -18.29 12.73
C MET A 209 6.07 -16.95 13.38
N GLU A 210 7.35 -16.75 13.69
CA GLU A 210 7.96 -15.51 14.19
C GLU A 210 7.94 -14.36 13.16
N ASP A 211 6.77 -14.00 12.63
CA ASP A 211 6.54 -12.71 11.97
C ASP A 211 5.12 -12.29 12.36
N TYR A 212 5.02 -11.70 13.56
CA TYR A 212 3.84 -10.98 14.04
C TYR A 212 3.62 -9.78 13.10
N GLU A 213 3.05 -10.02 11.93
CA GLU A 213 2.45 -8.98 11.11
C GLU A 213 1.30 -8.40 11.94
N GLU A 214 1.51 -7.18 12.44
CA GLU A 214 0.52 -6.35 13.12
C GLU A 214 -0.88 -6.59 12.55
N ASP A 215 -1.89 -6.65 13.41
CA ASP A 215 -3.31 -6.65 13.03
C ASP A 215 -3.59 -5.44 12.11
N GLU A 216 -3.33 -5.62 10.82
CA GLU A 216 -3.54 -4.58 9.83
C GLU A 216 -5.04 -4.36 9.80
N ASP A 217 -5.50 -3.17 10.21
CA ASP A 217 -6.91 -2.82 10.16
C ASP A 217 -7.41 -2.93 8.69
N ILE A 218 -8.11 -4.02 8.39
CA ILE A 218 -8.70 -4.34 7.06
C ILE A 218 -10.17 -3.89 6.99
N SER A 219 -10.62 -3.02 7.90
CA SER A 219 -11.97 -2.46 7.81
C SER A 219 -12.16 -1.70 6.48
N ALA A 220 -13.40 -1.60 6.03
CA ALA A 220 -13.72 -0.88 4.79
C ALA A 220 -13.20 0.56 4.79
N LEU A 221 -13.29 1.25 5.94
CA LEU A 221 -12.83 2.64 6.08
C LEU A 221 -11.29 2.74 6.05
N SER A 222 -10.59 1.82 6.71
CA SER A 222 -9.11 1.77 6.69
C SER A 222 -8.59 1.58 5.27
N LEU A 223 -9.17 0.60 4.55
CA LEU A 223 -8.82 0.33 3.15
C LEU A 223 -9.12 1.51 2.23
N ARG A 224 -10.22 2.25 2.42
CA ARG A 224 -10.51 3.46 1.63
C ARG A 224 -9.55 4.59 1.93
N CYS A 225 -9.18 4.77 3.20
CA CYS A 225 -8.17 5.76 3.59
C CYS A 225 -6.80 5.47 2.96
N GLU A 226 -6.39 4.21 2.94
CA GLU A 226 -5.18 3.75 2.27
C GLU A 226 -5.29 3.93 0.74
N ALA A 227 -6.43 3.54 0.16
CA ALA A 227 -6.69 3.69 -1.26
C ALA A 227 -6.52 5.13 -1.75
N VAL A 228 -7.17 6.09 -1.09
CA VAL A 228 -7.06 7.50 -1.52
C VAL A 228 -5.67 8.09 -1.28
N THR A 229 -4.95 7.59 -0.27
CA THR A 229 -3.57 8.00 -0.02
C THR A 229 -2.66 7.56 -1.14
N HIS A 230 -2.74 6.29 -1.58
CA HIS A 230 -1.93 5.80 -2.68
C HIS A 230 -2.35 6.38 -4.03
N LEU A 231 -3.65 6.54 -4.29
CA LEU A 231 -4.09 7.18 -5.54
C LEU A 231 -3.63 8.64 -5.62
N ALA A 232 -3.56 9.37 -4.49
CA ALA A 232 -2.96 10.70 -4.44
C ALA A 232 -1.46 10.66 -4.79
N LEU A 233 -0.71 9.69 -4.25
CA LEU A 233 0.71 9.50 -4.58
C LEU A 233 0.95 8.99 -6.01
N SER A 234 -0.06 8.39 -6.65
CA SER A 234 0.01 7.95 -8.05
C SER A 234 -0.18 9.07 -9.08
N GLU A 235 -0.48 10.30 -8.64
CA GLU A 235 -0.80 11.45 -9.51
C GLU A 235 -2.02 11.21 -10.42
N LYS A 236 -3.05 10.51 -9.90
CA LYS A 236 -4.30 10.21 -10.61
C LYS A 236 -5.54 10.85 -9.95
N PRO A 237 -5.67 12.18 -10.01
CA PRO A 237 -6.80 12.89 -9.39
C PRO A 237 -8.15 12.55 -10.02
N ASP A 238 -8.17 12.11 -11.27
CA ASP A 238 -9.34 11.63 -12.01
C ASP A 238 -9.91 10.35 -11.39
N ILE A 239 -9.07 9.33 -11.14
CA ILE A 239 -9.51 8.08 -10.50
C ILE A 239 -10.02 8.34 -9.08
N LEU A 240 -9.34 9.23 -8.34
CA LEU A 240 -9.79 9.68 -7.01
C LEU A 240 -11.20 10.26 -7.07
N ALA A 241 -11.46 11.18 -8.01
CA ALA A 241 -12.78 11.78 -8.18
C ALA A 241 -13.85 10.72 -8.52
N GLU A 242 -13.54 9.77 -9.41
CA GLU A 242 -14.44 8.66 -9.73
C GLU A 242 -14.80 7.83 -8.50
N HIS A 243 -13.83 7.53 -7.64
CA HIS A 243 -14.04 6.79 -6.40
C HIS A 243 -14.88 7.59 -5.39
N LEU A 244 -14.54 8.85 -5.15
CA LEU A 244 -15.30 9.73 -4.25
C LEU A 244 -16.77 9.89 -4.70
N LYS A 245 -17.02 9.88 -6.01
CA LYS A 245 -18.38 9.95 -6.59
C LYS A 245 -19.25 8.74 -6.23
N THR A 246 -18.65 7.60 -5.94
CA THR A 246 -19.40 6.38 -5.56
C THR A 246 -19.89 6.39 -4.10
N LEU A 247 -19.42 7.34 -3.29
CA LEU A 247 -19.80 7.44 -1.88
C LEU A 247 -21.06 8.29 -1.68
N PRO A 248 -21.86 8.00 -0.64
CA PRO A 248 -23.08 8.74 -0.35
C PRO A 248 -22.78 10.21 -0.02
N ALA A 249 -23.79 11.06 -0.24
CA ALA A 249 -23.72 12.45 0.19
C ALA A 249 -23.78 12.56 1.73
N PRO A 250 -23.18 13.61 2.31
CA PRO A 250 -23.28 13.88 3.73
C PRO A 250 -24.73 13.91 4.22
N THR A 251 -25.01 13.18 5.29
CA THR A 251 -26.29 13.16 5.97
C THR A 251 -26.48 14.42 6.83
N PRO A 252 -27.72 14.78 7.20
CA PRO A 252 -27.98 15.90 8.10
C PRO A 252 -27.27 15.80 9.46
N GLU A 253 -27.05 14.58 9.95
CA GLU A 253 -26.36 14.34 11.23
C GLU A 253 -24.85 14.61 11.13
N GLU A 254 -24.22 14.16 10.05
CA GLU A 254 -22.79 14.37 9.78
C GLU A 254 -22.44 15.84 9.50
N ILE A 255 -23.41 16.64 9.04
CA ILE A 255 -23.20 18.07 8.80
C ILE A 255 -23.64 18.93 9.99
N LYS A 256 -24.19 18.36 11.07
CA LYS A 256 -24.67 19.14 12.21
C LYS A 256 -23.50 19.67 13.04
N SER A 257 -23.54 20.95 13.41
CA SER A 257 -22.53 21.54 14.29
C SER A 257 -22.45 20.77 15.62
N GLY A 258 -21.23 20.39 16.01
CA GLY A 258 -21.02 19.57 17.21
C GLY A 258 -21.48 18.13 17.09
N HIS A 259 -21.63 17.59 15.88
CA HIS A 259 -21.95 16.17 15.67
C HIS A 259 -20.96 15.27 16.42
N VAL A 260 -21.49 14.20 16.99
CA VAL A 260 -20.72 13.19 17.75
C VAL A 260 -20.22 12.05 16.87
N CYS A 261 -20.83 11.87 15.70
CA CYS A 261 -20.40 10.90 14.69
C CYS A 261 -19.14 11.39 13.95
N PRO A 262 -18.44 10.51 13.21
CA PRO A 262 -17.40 10.95 12.28
C PRO A 262 -17.96 11.89 11.19
N PRO A 263 -17.13 12.74 10.57
CA PRO A 263 -17.56 13.53 9.41
C PRO A 263 -17.87 12.60 8.25
N ALA A 264 -18.75 13.04 7.35
CA ALA A 264 -19.14 12.27 6.18
C ALA A 264 -17.93 11.68 5.45
N GLU A 265 -17.97 10.36 5.22
CA GLU A 265 -16.82 9.61 4.73
C GLU A 265 -16.25 10.20 3.44
N ARG A 266 -17.13 10.60 2.52
CA ARG A 266 -16.78 11.24 1.24
C ARG A 266 -15.96 12.52 1.43
N ASP A 267 -16.38 13.38 2.35
CA ASP A 267 -15.74 14.66 2.67
C ASP A 267 -14.40 14.43 3.42
N SER A 268 -14.36 13.44 4.31
CA SER A 268 -13.14 13.02 5.02
C SER A 268 -12.07 12.47 4.07
N LEU A 269 -12.46 11.63 3.11
CA LEU A 269 -11.55 11.05 2.12
C LEU A 269 -11.06 12.09 1.10
N LEU A 270 -11.92 13.05 0.69
CA LEU A 270 -11.48 14.23 -0.07
C LEU A 270 -10.40 15.00 0.70
N THR A 271 -10.67 15.30 1.98
CA THR A 271 -9.75 16.05 2.84
C THR A 271 -8.40 15.36 2.93
N ARG A 272 -8.40 14.05 3.19
CA ARG A 272 -7.18 13.23 3.22
C ARG A 272 -6.43 13.31 1.90
N SER A 273 -7.10 13.11 0.76
CA SER A 273 -6.50 13.16 -0.57
C SER A 273 -5.82 14.51 -0.84
N VAL A 274 -6.52 15.61 -0.57
CA VAL A 274 -6.01 16.97 -0.75
C VAL A 274 -4.79 17.25 0.15
N LEU A 275 -4.84 16.79 1.40
CA LEU A 275 -3.72 16.95 2.33
C LEU A 275 -2.50 16.12 1.94
N VAL A 276 -2.69 14.90 1.42
CA VAL A 276 -1.58 14.08 0.88
C VAL A 276 -0.92 14.81 -0.29
N LEU A 277 -1.71 15.23 -1.28
CA LEU A 277 -1.22 15.93 -2.47
C LEU A 277 -0.47 17.22 -2.10
N ALA A 278 -1.02 18.02 -1.18
CA ALA A 278 -0.35 19.21 -0.69
C ALA A 278 0.94 18.88 0.09
N ALA A 279 0.94 17.83 0.93
CA ALA A 279 2.12 17.44 1.71
C ALA A 279 3.30 16.95 0.85
N VAL A 280 3.01 16.40 -0.35
CA VAL A 280 4.02 16.01 -1.35
C VAL A 280 4.24 17.09 -2.42
N GLU A 281 3.83 18.32 -2.15
CA GLU A 281 4.08 19.49 -3.00
C GLU A 281 3.35 19.49 -4.36
N ASN A 282 2.35 18.62 -4.53
CA ASN A 282 1.54 18.51 -5.75
C ASN A 282 0.24 19.30 -5.66
N LEU A 283 0.35 20.64 -5.67
CA LEU A 283 -0.82 21.53 -5.70
C LEU A 283 -1.60 21.46 -7.02
N ARG A 284 -0.95 21.04 -8.12
CA ARG A 284 -1.58 20.91 -9.44
C ARG A 284 -2.73 19.90 -9.35
N ASP A 285 -2.43 18.68 -8.91
CA ASP A 285 -3.40 17.60 -8.89
C ASP A 285 -4.38 17.75 -7.73
N ALA A 286 -3.97 18.37 -6.62
CA ALA A 286 -4.88 18.75 -5.55
C ALA A 286 -5.99 19.70 -6.04
N ASN A 287 -5.63 20.67 -6.89
CA ASN A 287 -6.59 21.57 -7.52
C ASN A 287 -7.47 20.87 -8.57
N VAL A 288 -6.92 19.96 -9.37
CA VAL A 288 -7.71 19.17 -10.33
C VAL A 288 -8.77 18.36 -9.60
N LEU A 289 -8.37 17.62 -8.55
CA LEU A 289 -9.28 16.84 -7.72
C LEU A 289 -10.37 17.72 -7.09
N LEU A 290 -9.99 18.83 -6.48
CA LEU A 290 -10.95 19.71 -5.81
C LEU A 290 -11.95 20.33 -6.79
N ARG A 291 -11.52 20.72 -7.99
CA ARG A 291 -12.43 21.24 -9.03
C ARG A 291 -13.40 20.17 -9.50
N ALA A 292 -12.92 18.96 -9.79
CA ALA A 292 -13.77 17.84 -10.19
C ALA A 292 -14.79 17.48 -9.09
N TYR A 293 -14.36 17.51 -7.83
CA TYR A 293 -15.26 17.31 -6.69
C TYR A 293 -16.36 18.37 -6.64
N MET A 294 -15.97 19.65 -6.73
CA MET A 294 -16.91 20.78 -6.67
C MET A 294 -17.89 20.82 -7.85
N SER A 295 -17.50 20.34 -9.03
CA SER A 295 -18.37 20.36 -10.21
C SER A 295 -19.28 19.14 -10.31
N ASP A 296 -18.77 17.95 -9.97
CA ASP A 296 -19.40 16.69 -10.37
C ASP A 296 -19.91 15.84 -9.19
N ILE A 297 -19.51 16.17 -7.96
CA ILE A 297 -19.74 15.33 -6.76
C ILE A 297 -20.45 16.11 -5.65
N GLU A 298 -20.04 17.36 -5.43
CA GLU A 298 -20.65 18.23 -4.43
C GLU A 298 -22.05 18.66 -4.88
N GLY A 299 -23.07 18.16 -4.17
CA GLY A 299 -24.46 18.49 -4.43
C GLY A 299 -24.94 19.73 -3.67
N ARG A 300 -24.20 20.18 -2.65
CA ARG A 300 -24.53 21.38 -1.88
C ARG A 300 -24.12 22.62 -2.66
N ASP A 301 -25.02 23.59 -2.75
CA ASP A 301 -24.74 24.84 -3.44
C ASP A 301 -23.56 25.60 -2.80
N SER A 302 -22.73 26.23 -3.64
CA SER A 302 -21.53 26.95 -3.23
C SER A 302 -21.81 28.14 -2.31
N GLU A 303 -22.94 28.82 -2.50
CA GLU A 303 -23.36 29.93 -1.63
C GLU A 303 -23.78 29.40 -0.27
N THR A 304 -24.45 28.25 -0.24
CA THR A 304 -24.82 27.54 1.00
C THR A 304 -23.59 27.12 1.79
N LEU A 305 -22.61 26.48 1.15
CA LEU A 305 -21.35 26.08 1.80
C LEU A 305 -20.60 27.29 2.38
N ARG A 306 -20.56 28.40 1.63
CA ARG A 306 -19.89 29.63 2.08
C ARG A 306 -20.63 30.29 3.24
N LYS A 307 -21.96 30.38 3.18
CA LYS A 307 -22.79 30.94 4.27
C LYS A 307 -22.62 30.12 5.53
N SER A 308 -22.61 28.80 5.40
CA SER A 308 -22.49 27.90 6.53
C SER A 308 -21.15 28.05 7.25
N TYR A 309 -20.06 28.13 6.49
CA TYR A 309 -18.75 28.42 7.06
C TYR A 309 -18.68 29.75 7.86
N MET A 310 -19.44 30.78 7.45
CA MET A 310 -19.42 32.08 8.10
C MET A 310 -20.45 32.23 9.24
N SER A 311 -21.41 31.31 9.35
CA SER A 311 -22.51 31.38 10.30
C SER A 311 -22.22 30.52 11.53
N LYS A 312 -22.27 31.11 12.72
CA LYS A 312 -22.20 30.36 13.99
C LYS A 312 -23.56 29.89 14.48
N THR A 313 -24.63 30.24 13.77
CA THR A 313 -26.02 30.10 14.22
C THR A 313 -26.87 29.23 13.30
N ASP A 314 -26.32 28.74 12.19
CA ASP A 314 -27.02 27.84 11.28
C ASP A 314 -27.07 26.39 11.80
N GLY A 315 -26.27 26.07 12.82
CA GLY A 315 -26.21 24.75 13.41
C GLY A 315 -25.52 23.72 12.52
N VAL A 316 -24.71 24.15 11.54
CA VAL A 316 -23.98 23.28 10.62
C VAL A 316 -22.48 23.29 10.93
N ALA A 317 -21.81 22.15 10.80
CA ALA A 317 -20.37 22.02 10.99
C ALA A 317 -19.60 22.67 9.83
N PRO A 318 -18.39 23.20 10.07
CA PRO A 318 -17.56 23.73 8.99
C PRO A 318 -17.28 22.68 7.92
N SER A 319 -17.68 22.95 6.67
CA SER A 319 -17.50 21.98 5.58
C SER A 319 -16.03 21.72 5.28
N HIS A 320 -15.65 20.43 5.26
CA HIS A 320 -14.36 19.93 4.81
C HIS A 320 -13.97 20.41 3.41
N VAL A 321 -14.95 20.57 2.52
CA VAL A 321 -14.72 21.07 1.16
C VAL A 321 -14.26 22.53 1.18
N ILE A 322 -14.82 23.35 2.07
CA ILE A 322 -14.37 24.73 2.28
C ILE A 322 -12.97 24.75 2.89
N PHE A 323 -12.67 23.86 3.84
CA PHE A 323 -11.31 23.69 4.36
C PHE A 323 -10.31 23.40 3.24
N CYS A 324 -10.58 22.43 2.37
CA CYS A 324 -9.73 22.10 1.22
C CYS A 324 -9.53 23.31 0.30
N CYS A 325 -10.60 24.04 -0.04
CA CYS A 325 -10.49 25.27 -0.83
C CYS A 325 -9.57 26.31 -0.19
N MET A 326 -9.69 26.51 1.13
CA MET A 326 -8.90 27.50 1.85
C MET A 326 -7.45 27.07 2.02
N VAL A 327 -7.18 25.80 2.32
CA VAL A 327 -5.82 25.27 2.43
C VAL A 327 -5.07 25.46 1.12
N LEU A 328 -5.64 25.03 -0.02
CA LEU A 328 -4.97 25.14 -1.32
C LEU A 328 -4.70 26.60 -1.70
N ARG A 329 -5.71 27.48 -1.56
CA ARG A 329 -5.51 28.92 -1.80
C ARG A 329 -4.48 29.56 -0.86
N THR A 330 -4.32 29.02 0.34
CA THR A 330 -3.33 29.52 1.30
C THR A 330 -1.92 29.05 0.90
N CYS A 331 -1.78 27.81 0.41
CA CYS A 331 -0.52 27.23 -0.06
C CYS A 331 -0.04 27.84 -1.39
N GLU A 332 -0.96 28.26 -2.27
CA GLU A 332 -0.64 28.94 -3.53
C GLU A 332 -0.13 30.37 -3.35
N LYS A 333 -0.36 30.96 -2.17
CA LYS A 333 0.10 32.30 -1.83
C LYS A 333 1.53 32.27 -1.29
N SER A 334 2.05 33.44 -0.91
CA SER A 334 3.39 33.54 -0.32
C SER A 334 3.46 32.92 1.08
N ALA A 335 4.65 32.48 1.51
CA ALA A 335 4.94 32.01 2.87
C ALA A 335 4.43 32.93 4.01
N LYS A 336 4.21 34.23 3.74
CA LYS A 336 3.63 35.19 4.69
C LYS A 336 2.19 34.85 5.11
N THR A 337 1.50 33.94 4.43
CA THR A 337 0.16 33.46 4.82
C THR A 337 0.18 32.40 5.91
N GLY A 338 1.35 32.06 6.47
CA GLY A 338 1.47 31.12 7.61
C GLY A 338 0.49 31.40 8.78
N PRO A 339 0.25 32.65 9.21
CA PRO A 339 -0.76 32.94 10.23
C PRO A 339 -2.18 32.54 9.83
N LEU A 340 -2.54 32.68 8.55
CA LEU A 340 -3.84 32.25 8.02
C LEU A 340 -3.96 30.73 8.03
N TYR A 341 -2.87 30.02 7.68
CA TYR A 341 -2.83 28.56 7.76
C TYR A 341 -3.00 28.06 9.20
N SER A 342 -2.27 28.63 10.16
CA SER A 342 -2.40 28.29 11.58
C SER A 342 -3.79 28.60 12.14
N TRP A 343 -4.40 29.70 11.70
CA TRP A 343 -5.78 30.02 12.05
C TRP A 343 -6.75 28.99 11.47
N LEU A 344 -6.57 28.60 10.22
CA LEU A 344 -7.41 27.61 9.54
C LEU A 344 -7.38 26.25 10.27
N LEU A 345 -6.19 25.74 10.60
CA LEU A 345 -6.07 24.50 11.36
C LEU A 345 -6.76 24.57 12.73
N ARG A 346 -6.64 25.71 13.43
CA ARG A 346 -7.33 25.91 14.72
C ARG A 346 -8.85 25.92 14.56
N SER A 347 -9.36 26.59 13.52
CA SER A 347 -10.80 26.72 13.28
C SER A 347 -11.45 25.40 12.87
N PHE A 348 -10.73 24.52 12.17
CA PHE A 348 -11.23 23.21 11.73
C PHE A 348 -10.77 22.05 12.63
N ASN A 349 -10.10 22.33 13.75
CA ASN A 349 -9.47 21.29 14.57
C ASN A 349 -10.48 20.23 15.05
N SER A 350 -11.70 20.64 15.45
CA SER A 350 -12.73 19.71 15.91
C SER A 350 -13.13 18.68 14.84
N GLU A 351 -13.11 19.09 13.57
CA GLU A 351 -13.48 18.24 12.45
C GLU A 351 -12.31 17.37 12.00
N LEU A 352 -11.11 17.96 11.91
CA LEU A 352 -9.90 17.22 11.56
C LEU A 352 -9.56 16.12 12.57
N THR A 353 -9.85 16.32 13.86
CA THR A 353 -9.61 15.31 14.90
C THR A 353 -10.58 14.14 14.87
N LYS A 354 -11.74 14.28 14.22
CA LYS A 354 -12.73 13.20 14.07
C LYS A 354 -12.52 12.38 12.80
N ILE A 355 -11.66 12.82 11.88
CA ILE A 355 -11.27 12.00 10.72
C ILE A 355 -10.55 10.75 11.24
N TYR A 356 -10.89 9.59 10.68
CA TYR A 356 -10.23 8.32 10.97
C TYR A 356 -8.69 8.45 10.87
N LYS A 357 -7.96 7.92 11.87
CA LYS A 357 -6.51 8.09 12.06
C LYS A 357 -6.07 9.58 12.05
N PRO A 358 -6.47 10.38 13.06
CA PRO A 358 -6.22 11.82 13.10
C PRO A 358 -4.72 12.18 13.16
N ASP A 359 -3.87 11.30 13.70
CA ASP A 359 -2.42 11.52 13.72
C ASP A 359 -1.80 11.58 12.32
N VAL A 360 -2.36 10.83 11.36
CA VAL A 360 -1.94 10.89 9.95
C VAL A 360 -2.28 12.25 9.34
N ILE A 361 -3.48 12.77 9.65
CA ILE A 361 -3.91 14.12 9.23
C ILE A 361 -3.02 15.20 9.85
N LYS A 362 -2.65 15.03 11.13
CA LYS A 362 -1.70 15.91 11.83
C LYS A 362 -0.31 15.88 11.20
N ALA A 363 0.16 14.72 10.76
CA ALA A 363 1.44 14.58 10.06
C ALA A 363 1.45 15.36 8.73
N TYR A 364 0.39 15.22 7.91
CA TYR A 364 0.28 15.98 6.66
C TYR A 364 0.15 17.48 6.88
N THR A 365 -0.70 17.92 7.80
CA THR A 365 -0.85 19.34 8.11
C THR A 365 0.42 19.95 8.69
N THR A 366 1.20 19.19 9.48
CA THR A 366 2.51 19.63 9.96
C THR A 366 3.51 19.75 8.81
N LYS A 367 3.55 18.78 7.89
CA LYS A 367 4.41 18.80 6.71
C LYS A 367 4.10 19.97 5.79
N ILE A 368 2.82 20.26 5.52
CA ILE A 368 2.37 21.43 4.76
C ILE A 368 2.83 22.73 5.46
N GLY A 369 2.64 22.82 6.77
CA GLY A 369 3.09 23.95 7.59
C GLY A 369 4.58 24.27 7.41
N LYS A 370 5.41 23.23 7.46
CA LYS A 370 6.85 23.31 7.28
C LYS A 370 7.23 23.72 5.85
N VAL A 371 6.64 23.08 4.85
CA VAL A 371 7.01 23.25 3.43
C VAL A 371 6.61 24.62 2.89
N TYR A 372 5.35 25.04 3.09
CA TYR A 372 4.83 26.26 2.47
C TYR A 372 5.03 27.52 3.31
N PHE A 373 5.15 27.38 4.63
CA PHE A 373 5.12 28.52 5.55
C PHE A 373 6.30 28.56 6.52
N ASN A 374 7.24 27.60 6.44
CA ASN A 374 8.39 27.47 7.35
C ASN A 374 7.97 27.43 8.84
N ILE A 375 6.79 26.90 9.12
CA ILE A 375 6.32 26.69 10.50
C ILE A 375 7.07 25.48 11.05
N GLN A 376 7.78 25.68 12.16
CA GLN A 376 8.49 24.58 12.81
C GLN A 376 7.48 23.58 13.39
N PRO A 377 7.69 22.27 13.17
CA PRO A 377 6.83 21.26 13.77
C PRO A 377 6.90 21.37 15.31
N PRO A 378 5.83 21.00 16.03
CA PRO A 378 5.90 20.89 17.47
C PRO A 378 7.05 19.95 17.87
N PRO A 379 7.80 20.25 18.94
CA PRO A 379 8.85 19.36 19.43
C PRO A 379 8.28 17.96 19.71
N SER A 380 9.04 16.92 19.38
CA SER A 380 8.67 15.54 19.69
C SER A 380 8.67 15.33 21.22
N MET A 381 7.86 14.41 21.74
CA MET A 381 7.86 14.09 23.18
C MET A 381 9.26 13.70 23.68
N MET A 382 10.06 13.06 22.84
CA MET A 382 11.46 12.73 23.14
C MET A 382 12.31 13.99 23.32
N SER A 383 12.17 14.98 22.43
CA SER A 383 12.85 16.27 22.59
C SER A 383 12.34 17.07 23.79
N THR A 384 11.08 16.91 24.19
CA THR A 384 10.54 17.52 25.42
C THR A 384 11.11 16.85 26.67
N LEU A 385 11.22 15.52 26.69
CA LEU A 385 11.84 14.76 27.78
C LEU A 385 13.34 15.06 27.92
N GLU A 386 14.08 15.14 26.80
CA GLU A 386 15.48 15.54 26.79
C GLU A 386 15.68 16.96 27.34
N ASN A 387 14.81 17.90 26.96
CA ASN A 387 14.85 19.28 27.48
C ASN A 387 14.48 19.35 28.97
N MET A 388 13.54 18.53 29.44
CA MET A 388 13.20 18.43 30.86
C MET A 388 14.33 17.78 31.69
N MET A 389 14.97 16.73 31.17
CA MET A 389 16.13 16.11 31.82
C MET A 389 17.36 17.04 31.81
N GLY A 390 17.56 17.82 30.75
CA GLY A 390 18.59 18.84 30.66
C GLY A 390 18.39 20.00 31.65
N MET A 391 17.13 20.39 31.91
CA MET A 391 16.80 21.40 32.93
C MET A 391 16.85 20.86 34.37
N MET A 392 16.59 19.57 34.59
CA MET A 392 16.73 18.94 35.93
C MET A 392 18.18 18.57 36.28
N GLY A 393 19.02 18.28 35.28
CA GLY A 393 20.45 17.97 35.47
C GLY A 393 21.36 19.20 35.48
N GLY A 394 20.86 20.38 35.11
CA GLY A 394 21.61 21.64 34.98
C GLY A 394 21.51 22.60 36.17
N GLY A 395 21.12 22.12 37.35
CA GLY A 395 21.09 22.89 38.60
C GLY A 395 22.48 23.09 39.21
N GLY A 396 23.38 23.74 38.48
CA GLY A 396 24.63 24.26 39.01
C GLY A 396 24.37 25.48 39.88
N MET A 397 24.34 25.27 41.20
CA MET A 397 24.79 26.30 42.15
C MET A 397 26.29 26.54 41.89
N GLY A 398 26.60 27.71 41.38
CA GLY A 398 27.95 28.29 41.30
C GLY A 398 27.85 29.78 41.61
#